data_AF-A0A523ZQL3-F1
#
_entry.id   AF-A0A523ZQL3-F1
#
_cell.length_a   1.000
_cell.length_b   1.000
_cell.length_c   1.000
_cell.angle_alpha   90.00
_cell.angle_beta   90.00
_cell.angle_gamma   90.00
#
_symmetry.space_group_name_H-M   'P 1'
#
loop_
_entity.id
_entity.type
_entity.pdbx_description
1 polymer ?
#
loop_
_entity_poly.entity_id
_entity_poly.type
_entity_poly.pdbx_seq_one_letter_code
_entity_poly.pdbx_strand_id
1 'polypeptide(L)'
;MPKFNLEKIVYRWRVRAASIGLILAIIFARPDLTSFLTGLGVCFLGLLIRTWSAGHLRKEKELAISGPYQYTRNPLYLGNFVIGISVAFASRSWWVLGYFAAYFLLFYPL
;
A
#
# COMPACT_ATOMS: atom_id res chain seq x y z
N MET A 1 12.58 -25.14 21.92
CA MET A 1 12.62 -23.66 21.80
C MET A 1 11.50 -23.22 20.87
N PRO A 2 10.59 -22.33 21.27
CA PRO A 2 9.58 -21.82 20.33
C PRO A 2 10.33 -21.09 19.20
N LYS A 3 10.16 -21.55 17.96
CA LYS A 3 10.72 -20.85 16.80
C LYS A 3 10.15 -19.42 16.82
N PHE A 4 11.01 -18.43 17.06
CA PHE A 4 10.64 -17.03 16.90
C PHE A 4 10.14 -16.85 15.48
N ASN A 5 8.82 -16.74 15.32
CA ASN A 5 8.22 -16.65 14.01
C ASN A 5 8.18 -15.19 13.59
N LEU A 6 9.36 -14.70 13.16
CA LEU A 6 9.59 -13.30 12.74
C LEU A 6 8.55 -12.87 11.70
N GLU A 7 8.19 -13.74 10.76
CA GLU A 7 7.14 -13.48 9.77
C GLU A 7 5.82 -13.10 10.44
N LYS A 8 5.38 -13.89 11.44
CA LYS A 8 4.13 -13.64 12.16
C LYS A 8 4.14 -12.32 12.93
N ILE A 9 5.31 -11.92 13.44
CA ILE A 9 5.51 -10.62 14.10
C ILE A 9 5.41 -9.50 13.07
N VAL A 10 6.12 -9.60 11.95
CA VAL A 10 6.10 -8.59 10.88
C VAL A 10 4.69 -8.45 10.32
N TYR A 11 3.97 -9.53 10.04
CA TYR A 11 2.57 -9.48 9.62
C TYR A 11 1.66 -8.74 10.61
N ARG A 12 1.85 -8.94 11.92
CA ARG A 12 1.09 -8.24 12.97
C ARG A 12 1.38 -6.73 12.99
N TRP A 13 2.63 -6.35 12.74
CA TRP A 13 3.05 -4.96 12.75
C TRP A 13 2.70 -4.20 11.47
N ARG A 14 2.45 -4.89 10.35
CA ARG A 14 2.14 -4.29 9.05
C ARG A 14 1.08 -3.20 9.09
N VAL A 15 -0.03 -3.43 9.80
CA VAL A 15 -1.13 -2.44 9.88
C VAL A 15 -0.73 -1.26 10.77
N ARG A 16 -0.09 -1.54 11.92
CA ARG A 16 0.36 -0.50 12.85
C ARG A 16 1.42 0.41 12.23
N ALA A 17 2.37 -0.17 11.51
CA ALA A 17 3.37 0.56 10.75
C ALA A 17 2.73 1.41 9.65
N ALA A 18 1.68 0.95 8.98
CA ALA A 18 0.94 1.80 8.04
C ALA A 18 0.29 3.01 8.75
N SER A 19 -0.34 2.79 9.91
CA SER A 19 -0.93 3.87 10.71
C SER A 19 0.10 4.90 11.19
N ILE A 20 1.28 4.45 11.64
CA ILE A 20 2.40 5.33 11.98
C ILE A 20 2.84 6.12 10.74
N GLY A 21 2.95 5.47 9.60
CA GLY A 21 3.27 6.12 8.33
C GLY A 21 2.29 7.22 7.95
N LEU A 22 1.00 7.01 8.17
CA LEU A 22 -0.02 8.02 7.95
C LEU A 22 0.16 9.24 8.87
N ILE A 23 0.44 9.02 10.16
CA ILE A 23 0.70 10.11 11.11
C ILE A 23 1.95 10.90 10.69
N LEU A 24 3.03 10.20 10.31
CA LEU A 24 4.24 10.83 9.78
C LEU A 24 3.96 11.63 8.50
N ALA A 25 3.14 11.09 7.61
CA ALA A 25 2.72 11.80 6.40
C ALA A 25 2.00 13.11 6.74
N ILE A 26 1.08 13.10 7.71
CA ILE A 26 0.38 14.32 8.15
C ILE A 26 1.36 15.35 8.74
N ILE A 27 2.30 14.92 9.58
CA ILE A 27 3.25 15.81 10.26
C ILE A 27 4.27 16.41 9.29
N PHE A 28 4.81 15.60 8.37
CA PHE A 28 5.91 16.00 7.49
C PHE A 28 5.46 16.48 6.11
N ALA A 29 4.16 16.43 5.79
CA ALA A 29 3.64 16.88 4.50
C ALA A 29 3.80 18.39 4.34
N ARG A 30 4.24 18.78 3.15
CA ARG A 30 4.30 20.18 2.68
C ARG A 30 3.71 20.27 1.27
N PRO A 31 2.40 19.93 1.12
CA PRO A 31 1.78 19.84 -0.18
C PRO A 31 1.62 21.23 -0.80
N ASP A 32 1.66 21.27 -2.12
CA ASP A 32 1.10 22.36 -2.92
C ASP A 32 -0.11 21.86 -3.70
N LEU A 33 -0.83 22.76 -4.38
CA LEU A 33 -2.04 22.39 -5.09
C LEU A 33 -1.77 21.36 -6.20
N THR A 34 -0.63 21.48 -6.89
CA THR A 34 -0.25 20.56 -7.96
C THR A 34 0.09 19.18 -7.39
N SER A 35 0.91 19.10 -6.33
CA SER A 35 1.25 17.82 -5.68
C SER A 35 0.01 17.13 -5.11
N PHE A 36 -0.92 17.90 -4.55
CA PHE A 36 -2.16 17.38 -4.00
C PHE A 36 -3.09 16.83 -5.09
N LEU A 37 -3.35 17.58 -6.16
CA LEU A 37 -4.25 17.15 -7.24
C LEU A 37 -3.70 15.96 -8.02
N THR A 38 -2.39 15.96 -8.30
CA THR A 38 -1.73 14.82 -8.94
C THR A 38 -1.77 13.59 -8.04
N GLY A 39 -1.45 13.74 -6.75
CA GLY A 39 -1.59 12.69 -5.76
C GLY A 39 -3.03 12.15 -5.67
N LEU A 40 -4.03 13.02 -5.70
CA LEU A 40 -5.44 12.62 -5.69
C LEU A 40 -5.78 11.76 -6.92
N GLY A 41 -5.34 12.17 -8.11
CA GLY A 41 -5.52 11.39 -9.34
C GLY A 41 -4.86 10.01 -9.28
N VAL A 42 -3.61 9.93 -8.82
CA VAL A 42 -2.89 8.66 -8.64
C VAL A 42 -3.57 7.79 -7.58
N CYS A 43 -4.05 8.38 -6.48
CA CYS A 43 -4.78 7.69 -5.44
C CYS A 43 -6.06 7.04 -5.99
N PHE A 44 -6.79 7.78 -6.81
CA PHE A 44 -8.00 7.30 -7.45
C PHE A 44 -7.72 6.09 -8.35
N LEU A 45 -6.66 6.12 -9.17
CA LEU A 45 -6.24 4.98 -9.98
C LEU A 45 -5.91 3.74 -9.12
N GLY A 46 -5.16 3.92 -8.03
CA GLY A 46 -4.85 2.85 -7.11
C GLY A 46 -6.10 2.25 -6.45
N LEU A 47 -7.08 3.09 -6.13
CA LEU A 47 -8.36 2.66 -5.56
C LEU A 47 -9.22 1.91 -6.57
N LEU A 48 -9.21 2.31 -7.85
CA LEU A 48 -9.88 1.57 -8.93
C LEU A 48 -9.28 0.17 -9.10
N ILE A 49 -7.95 0.06 -9.15
CA ILE A 49 -7.26 -1.23 -9.21
C ILE A 49 -7.64 -2.09 -8.01
N ARG A 50 -7.60 -1.52 -6.81
CA ARG A 50 -7.93 -2.23 -5.56
C ARG A 50 -9.39 -2.70 -5.54
N THR A 51 -10.32 -1.85 -5.97
CA THR A 51 -11.76 -2.17 -6.02
C THR A 51 -12.03 -3.25 -7.05
N TRP A 52 -11.44 -3.15 -8.24
CA TRP A 52 -11.54 -4.18 -9.28
C TRP A 52 -10.99 -5.52 -8.77
N SER A 53 -9.86 -5.50 -8.06
CA SER A 53 -9.26 -6.70 -7.46
C SER A 53 -10.09 -7.29 -6.33
N ALA A 54 -10.68 -6.46 -5.48
CA ALA A 54 -11.55 -6.93 -4.41
C ALA A 54 -12.82 -7.61 -4.96
N GLY A 55 -13.38 -7.09 -6.04
CA GLY A 55 -14.57 -7.66 -6.69
C GLY A 55 -14.35 -9.07 -7.27
N HIS A 56 -13.11 -9.42 -7.63
CA HIS A 56 -12.76 -10.74 -8.16
C HIS A 56 -12.26 -11.72 -7.08
N LEU A 57 -12.04 -11.25 -5.85
CA LEU A 57 -11.48 -12.07 -4.78
C LEU A 57 -12.57 -12.83 -4.01
N ARG A 58 -12.67 -14.15 -4.23
CA ARG A 58 -13.50 -15.05 -3.41
C ARG A 58 -12.67 -15.74 -2.34
N LYS A 59 -12.42 -15.02 -1.24
CA LYS A 59 -11.62 -15.52 -0.11
C LYS A 59 -12.08 -16.91 0.32
N GLU A 60 -11.13 -17.81 0.51
CA GLU A 60 -11.30 -19.16 1.09
C GLU A 60 -12.23 -20.11 0.31
N LYS A 61 -12.65 -19.73 -0.92
CA LYS A 61 -13.45 -20.60 -1.79
C LYS A 61 -12.66 -21.13 -2.97
N GLU A 62 -12.00 -20.23 -3.70
CA GLU A 62 -11.31 -20.56 -4.93
C GLU A 62 -10.14 -19.61 -5.18
N LEU A 63 -9.15 -20.08 -5.95
CA LEU A 63 -8.05 -19.24 -6.38
C LEU A 63 -8.57 -18.20 -7.40
N ALA A 64 -8.41 -16.92 -7.09
CA ALA A 64 -8.81 -15.85 -7.99
C ALA A 64 -7.88 -15.80 -9.21
N ILE A 65 -8.44 -16.02 -10.40
CA ILE A 65 -7.72 -15.96 -11.69
C ILE A 65 -8.35 -15.00 -12.71
N SER A 66 -9.52 -14.45 -12.39
CA SER A 66 -10.28 -13.56 -13.27
C SER A 66 -10.01 -12.08 -12.98
N GLY A 67 -10.40 -11.21 -13.91
CA GLY A 67 -10.22 -9.77 -13.78
C GLY A 67 -8.74 -9.39 -13.67
N PRO A 68 -8.32 -8.59 -12.68
CA PRO A 68 -6.94 -8.12 -12.59
C PRO A 68 -5.95 -9.23 -12.18
N TYR A 69 -6.44 -10.36 -11.64
CA TYR A 69 -5.61 -11.50 -11.26
C TYR A 69 -4.99 -12.23 -12.47
N GLN A 70 -5.47 -11.96 -13.70
CA GLN A 70 -4.86 -12.49 -14.92
C GLN A 70 -3.52 -11.81 -15.26
N TYR A 71 -3.32 -10.56 -14.80
CA TYR A 71 -2.12 -9.77 -15.11
C TYR A 71 -1.05 -9.86 -14.03
N THR A 72 -1.43 -10.14 -12.79
CA THR A 72 -0.52 -10.30 -11.66
C THR A 72 -1.15 -11.16 -10.58
N ARG A 73 -0.33 -11.91 -9.83
CA ARG A 73 -0.80 -12.73 -8.70
C ARG A 73 -1.30 -11.90 -7.52
N ASN A 74 -0.87 -10.64 -7.41
CA ASN A 74 -1.11 -9.80 -6.25
C ASN A 74 -1.70 -8.41 -6.61
N PRO A 75 -2.81 -8.33 -7.37
CA PRO A 75 -3.32 -7.04 -7.87
C PRO A 75 -3.89 -6.16 -6.75
N LEU A 76 -4.36 -6.77 -5.66
CA LEU A 76 -4.77 -6.03 -4.46
C LEU A 76 -3.60 -5.28 -3.80
N TYR A 77 -2.42 -5.89 -3.81
CA TYR A 77 -1.18 -5.31 -3.30
C TYR A 77 -0.64 -4.24 -4.25
N LEU A 78 -0.79 -4.44 -5.58
CA LEU A 78 -0.50 -3.42 -6.58
C LEU A 78 -1.34 -2.16 -6.36
N GLY A 79 -2.65 -2.30 -6.15
CA GLY A 79 -3.52 -1.15 -5.84
C GLY A 79 -3.05 -0.39 -4.59
N ASN A 80 -2.66 -1.10 -3.53
CA ASN A 80 -2.10 -0.47 -2.34
C ASN A 80 -0.75 0.21 -2.58
N PHE A 81 0.11 -0.36 -3.43
CA PHE A 81 1.38 0.26 -3.81
C PHE A 81 1.14 1.61 -4.49
N VAL A 82 0.21 1.65 -5.45
CA VAL A 82 -0.17 2.88 -6.16
C VAL A 82 -0.75 3.92 -5.20
N ILE A 83 -1.60 3.51 -4.25
CA ILE A 83 -2.10 4.41 -3.19
C ILE A 83 -0.94 4.91 -2.30
N GLY A 84 0.03 4.07 -1.98
CA GLY A 84 1.20 4.50 -1.20
C GLY A 84 2.08 5.51 -1.94
N ILE A 85 2.30 5.31 -3.24
CA ILE A 85 2.98 6.29 -4.11
C ILE A 85 2.22 7.62 -4.10
N SER A 86 0.90 7.57 -4.18
CA SER A 86 0.08 8.78 -4.21
C SER A 86 0.25 9.62 -2.95
N VAL A 87 0.28 9.00 -1.77
CA VAL A 87 0.51 9.66 -0.48
C VAL A 87 1.93 10.22 -0.41
N ALA A 88 2.94 9.43 -0.79
CA ALA A 88 4.33 9.88 -0.80
C ALA A 88 4.51 11.11 -1.71
N PHE A 89 3.94 11.08 -2.91
CA PHE A 89 4.01 12.19 -3.87
C PHE A 89 3.22 13.42 -3.38
N ALA A 90 1.97 13.22 -2.93
CA ALA A 90 1.11 14.30 -2.42
C ALA A 90 1.75 15.04 -1.26
N SER A 91 2.40 14.30 -0.34
CA SER A 91 3.06 14.86 0.84
C SER A 91 4.24 15.79 0.51
N ARG A 92 4.84 15.64 -0.68
CA ARG A 92 6.03 16.38 -1.12
C ARG A 92 7.17 16.36 -0.11
N SER A 93 7.39 15.21 0.53
CA SER A 93 8.31 15.04 1.65
C SER A 93 9.22 13.82 1.47
N TRP A 94 10.53 14.03 1.48
CA TRP A 94 11.53 12.96 1.38
C TRP A 94 11.44 11.96 2.53
N TRP A 95 11.05 12.40 3.73
CA TRP A 95 10.85 11.54 4.89
C TRP A 95 9.70 10.56 4.68
N VAL A 96 8.59 11.03 4.10
CA VAL A 96 7.41 10.21 3.81
C VAL A 96 7.73 9.23 2.70
N LEU A 97 8.44 9.66 1.65
CA LEU A 97 8.91 8.78 0.59
C LEU A 97 9.85 7.68 1.12
N GLY A 98 10.83 8.06 1.95
CA GLY A 98 11.76 7.11 2.57
C GLY A 98 11.05 6.09 3.46
N TYR A 99 10.09 6.56 4.28
CA TYR A 99 9.26 5.68 5.10
C TYR A 99 8.42 4.73 4.24
N PHE A 100 7.77 5.23 3.19
CA PHE A 100 6.98 4.42 2.27
C PHE A 100 7.83 3.33 1.60
N ALA A 101 9.01 3.68 1.10
CA ALA A 101 9.93 2.72 0.48
C ALA A 101 10.36 1.63 1.48
N ALA A 102 10.77 2.02 2.69
CA ALA A 102 11.14 1.08 3.74
C ALA A 102 9.97 0.17 4.14
N TYR A 103 8.78 0.75 4.34
CA TYR A 103 7.55 0.00 4.63
C TYR A 103 7.25 -1.04 3.54
N PHE A 104 7.29 -0.64 2.28
CA PHE A 104 6.96 -1.55 1.19
C PHE A 104 7.98 -2.69 1.07
N LEU A 105 9.27 -2.38 1.14
CA LEU A 105 10.34 -3.38 1.10
C LEU A 105 10.32 -4.35 2.28
N LEU A 106 9.86 -3.92 3.46
CA LEU A 106 9.80 -4.77 4.65
C LEU A 106 8.55 -5.66 4.68
N PHE A 107 7.40 -5.18 4.20
CA PHE A 107 6.10 -5.85 4.44
C PHE A 107 5.48 -6.53 3.21
N TYR A 108 5.93 -6.26 1.98
CA TYR A 108 5.35 -6.84 0.76
C TYR A 108 6.07 -8.07 0.20
N PRO A 109 7.38 -8.30 0.44
CA PRO A 109 8.02 -9.57 0.10
C PRO A 109 7.60 -10.76 0.97
N LEU A 110 6.92 -10.49 2.09
CA LEU A 110 6.41 -11.47 3.06
C LEU A 110 4.97 -11.83 2.76
#